data_AF-A0A958F322-F1
#
_entry.id   AF-A0A958F322-F1
#
_cell.length_a   1.000
_cell.length_b   1.000
_cell.length_c   1.000
_cell.angle_alpha   90.00
_cell.angle_beta   90.00
_cell.angle_gamma   90.00
#
_symmetry.space_group_name_H-M   'P 1'
#
loop_
_entity.id
_entity.type
_entity.pdbx_description
1 polymer ?
#
loop_
_entity_poly.entity_id
_entity_poly.type
_entity_poly.pdbx_seq_one_letter_code
_entity_poly.pdbx_strand_id
1 'polypeptide(L)'
;LTLSNAAYTGHLVPLDQIEQLIRFHRVKAELAYIESLSALLFFKEMIGGEAQWRQFHDLAATKGWEAALQESRDIDGYYFEAMWIQHIEEEYRWMVVLNLDNLIWISLVLVLLLGFALSRLRNRRKVRRWEREEEDAFSDTSGMVE
;
A
#
# COMPACT_ATOMS: atom_id res chain seq x y z
N LEU A 1 45.10 11.00 3.19
CA LEU A 1 45.53 10.90 1.78
C LEU A 1 44.38 10.63 0.80
N THR A 2 43.24 10.08 1.24
CA THR A 2 42.05 9.88 0.40
C THR A 2 41.26 11.17 0.11
N LEU A 3 41.21 12.11 1.06
CA LEU A 3 40.48 13.38 0.91
C LEU A 3 41.14 14.32 -0.12
N SER A 4 42.48 14.39 -0.15
CA SER A 4 43.22 15.27 -1.07
C SER A 4 43.15 14.76 -2.52
N ASN A 5 43.08 13.44 -2.73
CA ASN A 5 42.94 12.84 -4.05
C ASN A 5 41.49 12.99 -4.60
N ALA A 6 40.49 12.89 -3.73
CA ALA A 6 39.08 13.12 -4.09
C ALA A 6 38.80 14.59 -4.46
N ALA A 7 39.47 15.54 -3.79
CA ALA A 7 39.38 16.96 -4.13
C ALA A 7 40.00 17.31 -5.50
N TYR A 8 41.08 16.61 -5.89
CA TYR A 8 41.78 16.88 -7.15
C TYR A 8 41.12 16.20 -8.36
N THR A 9 40.39 15.10 -8.15
CA THR A 9 39.73 14.33 -9.22
C THR A 9 38.29 14.78 -9.52
N GLY A 10 37.77 15.81 -8.84
CA GLY A 10 36.40 16.29 -9.04
C GLY A 10 35.32 15.32 -8.55
N HIS A 11 35.69 14.27 -7.83
CA HIS A 11 34.80 13.26 -7.25
C HIS A 11 34.51 13.54 -5.77
N LEU A 12 34.45 14.80 -5.37
CA LEU A 12 33.88 15.16 -4.08
C LEU A 12 32.40 14.82 -4.12
N VAL A 13 32.01 13.74 -3.43
CA VAL A 13 30.60 13.43 -3.19
C VAL A 13 30.02 14.66 -2.49
N PRO A 14 29.11 15.39 -3.15
CA PRO A 14 28.57 16.60 -2.57
C PRO A 14 27.77 16.25 -1.30
N LEU A 15 27.83 17.13 -0.30
CA LEU A 15 27.30 16.82 1.04
C LEU A 15 25.80 16.46 1.03
N ASP A 16 25.06 16.93 0.05
CA ASP A 16 23.65 16.61 -0.20
C ASP A 16 23.41 15.12 -0.48
N GLN A 17 24.34 14.45 -1.18
CA GLN A 17 24.26 13.01 -1.44
C GLN A 17 24.59 12.16 -0.20
N ILE A 18 25.48 12.66 0.66
CA ILE A 18 25.77 12.02 1.96
C ILE A 18 24.53 12.07 2.86
N GLU A 19 23.81 13.19 2.86
CA GLU A 19 22.59 13.35 3.63
C GLU A 19 21.47 12.39 3.19
N GLN A 20 21.33 12.14 1.87
CA GLN A 20 20.40 11.14 1.35
C GLN A 20 20.75 9.72 1.79
N LEU A 21 22.05 9.37 1.81
CA LEU A 21 22.50 8.05 2.26
C LEU A 21 22.22 7.83 3.76
N ILE A 22 22.40 8.88 4.57
CA ILE A 22 22.07 8.87 6.01
C ILE A 22 20.56 8.74 6.23
N ARG A 23 19.74 9.48 5.46
CA ARG A 23 18.27 9.37 5.51
C ARG A 23 17.81 7.97 5.11
N PHE A 24 18.37 7.38 4.06
CA PHE A 24 18.03 6.03 3.63
C PHE A 24 18.34 5.00 4.72
N HIS A 25 19.50 5.08 5.37
CA HIS A 25 19.83 4.21 6.51
C HIS A 25 18.88 4.42 7.69
N ARG A 26 18.48 5.66 7.97
CA ARG A 26 17.50 5.95 9.03
C ARG A 26 16.14 5.35 8.71
N VAL A 27 15.62 5.58 7.50
CA VAL A 27 14.31 5.02 7.08
C VAL A 27 14.35 3.50 7.10
N LYS A 28 15.45 2.89 6.65
CA LYS A 28 15.62 1.44 6.69
C LYS A 28 15.69 0.92 8.14
N ALA A 29 16.36 1.63 9.03
CA ALA A 29 16.44 1.25 10.45
C ALA A 29 15.08 1.41 11.16
N GLU A 30 14.33 2.47 10.83
CA GLU A 30 12.98 2.69 11.35
C GLU A 30 12.02 1.59 10.86
N LEU A 31 12.07 1.25 9.56
CA LEU A 31 11.30 0.15 9.01
C LEU A 31 11.66 -1.17 9.69
N ALA A 32 12.95 -1.49 9.83
CA ALA A 32 13.39 -2.71 10.50
C ALA A 32 12.92 -2.77 11.97
N TYR A 33 12.83 -1.63 12.66
CA TYR A 33 12.30 -1.57 14.02
C TYR A 33 10.80 -1.87 14.06
N ILE A 34 10.04 -1.28 13.14
CA ILE A 34 8.59 -1.52 12.99
C ILE A 34 8.32 -2.99 12.63
N GLU A 35 9.07 -3.54 11.67
CA GLU A 35 9.00 -4.93 11.26
C GLU A 35 9.29 -5.87 12.45
N SER A 36 10.39 -5.63 13.16
CA SER A 36 10.76 -6.43 14.35
C SER A 36 9.69 -6.37 15.45
N LEU A 37 9.14 -5.18 15.71
CA LEU A 37 8.06 -5.01 16.67
C LEU A 37 6.80 -5.78 16.23
N SER A 38 6.42 -5.68 14.96
CA SER A 38 5.25 -6.39 14.42
C SER A 38 5.41 -7.90 14.49
N ALA A 39 6.60 -8.42 14.18
CA ALA A 39 6.93 -9.84 14.29
C ALA A 39 6.83 -10.32 15.74
N LEU A 40 7.29 -9.51 16.70
CA LEU A 40 7.18 -9.82 18.13
C LEU A 40 5.72 -9.86 18.61
N LEU A 41 4.88 -8.94 18.14
CA LEU A 41 3.45 -8.91 18.46
C LEU A 41 2.72 -10.11 17.88
N PHE A 42 2.96 -10.42 16.60
CA PHE A 42 2.45 -11.63 15.95
C PHE A 42 2.88 -12.88 16.70
N PHE A 43 4.16 -12.96 17.08
CA PHE A 43 4.68 -14.09 17.83
C PHE A 43 4.05 -14.22 19.23
N LYS A 44 3.82 -13.10 19.93
CA LYS A 44 3.12 -13.09 21.22
C LYS A 44 1.70 -13.61 21.09
N GLU A 45 0.98 -13.20 20.05
CA GLU A 45 -0.37 -13.71 19.75
C GLU A 45 -0.34 -15.20 19.40
N MET A 46 0.63 -15.62 18.59
CA MET A 46 0.82 -17.01 18.20
C MET A 46 1.13 -17.91 19.39
N ILE A 47 2.05 -17.50 20.28
CA ILE A 47 2.49 -18.29 21.45
C ILE A 47 1.33 -18.56 22.41
N GLY A 48 0.47 -17.56 22.60
CA GLY A 48 -0.69 -17.60 23.49
C GLY A 48 -0.30 -17.62 24.97
N GLY A 49 -0.98 -16.83 25.79
CA GLY A 49 -0.85 -16.87 27.25
C GLY A 49 0.50 -16.35 27.81
N GLU A 50 0.43 -15.72 28.97
CA GLU A 50 1.60 -15.12 29.64
C GLU A 50 2.57 -16.17 30.25
N ALA A 51 2.15 -17.43 30.41
CA ALA A 51 2.99 -18.49 30.94
C ALA A 51 3.95 -19.04 29.87
N GLN A 52 3.42 -19.31 28.67
CA GLN A 52 4.18 -19.79 27.52
C GLN A 52 5.13 -18.70 27.01
N TRP A 53 4.69 -17.43 27.04
CA TRP A 53 5.54 -16.28 26.74
C TRP A 53 6.78 -16.22 27.65
N ARG A 54 6.59 -16.36 28.96
CA ARG A 54 7.71 -16.37 29.92
C ARG A 54 8.65 -17.54 29.69
N GLN A 55 8.11 -18.73 29.47
CA GLN A 55 8.92 -19.92 29.17
C GLN A 55 9.77 -19.71 27.91
N PHE A 56 9.19 -19.17 26.85
CA PHE A 56 9.94 -18.84 25.64
C PHE A 56 11.03 -17.81 25.91
N HIS A 57 10.71 -16.74 26.65
CA HIS A 57 11.68 -15.70 26.98
C HIS A 57 12.90 -16.27 27.74
N ASP A 58 12.67 -17.16 28.70
CA ASP A 58 13.74 -17.82 29.46
C ASP A 58 14.59 -18.76 28.58
N LEU A 59 13.95 -19.48 27.65
CA LEU A 59 14.62 -20.30 26.64
C LEU A 59 15.47 -19.44 25.69
N ALA A 60 14.92 -18.34 25.18
CA ALA A 60 15.62 -17.44 24.27
C ALA A 60 16.81 -16.75 24.95
N ALA A 61 16.68 -16.38 26.23
CA ALA A 61 17.77 -15.78 27.00
C ALA A 61 18.94 -16.75 27.24
N THR A 62 18.67 -18.06 27.30
CA THR A 62 19.69 -19.08 27.62
C THR A 62 20.26 -19.77 26.39
N LYS A 63 19.44 -20.06 25.38
CA LYS A 63 19.80 -20.85 24.19
C LYS A 63 19.76 -20.05 22.88
N GLY A 64 19.25 -18.81 22.92
CA GLY A 64 19.07 -17.98 21.72
C GLY A 64 17.73 -18.22 21.02
N TRP A 65 17.41 -17.33 20.08
CA TRP A 65 16.14 -17.28 19.36
C TRP A 65 15.81 -18.58 18.59
N GLU A 66 16.74 -19.04 17.75
CA GLU A 66 16.56 -20.25 16.92
C GLU A 66 16.23 -21.49 17.75
N ALA A 67 17.01 -21.73 18.82
CA ALA A 67 16.82 -22.88 19.68
C ALA A 67 15.51 -22.77 20.48
N ALA A 68 15.13 -21.56 20.90
CA ALA A 68 13.87 -21.33 21.60
C ALA A 68 12.65 -21.54 20.70
N LEU A 69 12.72 -21.15 19.42
CA LEU A 69 11.66 -21.42 18.44
C LEU A 69 11.50 -22.93 18.20
N GLN A 70 12.61 -23.63 17.99
CA GLN A 70 12.57 -25.08 17.78
C GLN A 70 12.01 -25.80 19.00
N GLU A 71 12.43 -25.43 20.21
CA GLU A 71 12.02 -26.14 21.44
C GLU A 71 10.59 -25.79 21.88
N SER A 72 10.10 -24.58 21.60
CA SER A 72 8.76 -24.15 21.98
C SER A 72 7.67 -24.52 20.96
N ARG A 73 8.02 -24.53 19.67
CA ARG A 73 7.06 -24.62 18.57
C ARG A 73 7.45 -25.57 17.45
N ASP A 74 8.64 -26.18 17.53
CA ASP A 74 9.17 -27.07 16.49
C ASP A 74 9.23 -26.41 15.10
N ILE A 75 9.49 -25.10 15.09
CA ILE A 75 9.66 -24.29 13.88
C ILE A 75 11.04 -23.63 13.89
N ASP A 76 11.58 -23.39 12.70
CA ASP A 76 12.78 -22.58 12.51
C ASP A 76 12.43 -21.10 12.26
N GLY A 77 13.45 -20.23 12.29
CA GLY A 77 13.27 -18.80 12.06
C GLY A 77 12.75 -18.46 10.67
N TYR A 78 13.09 -19.25 9.65
CA TYR A 78 12.64 -19.03 8.28
C TYR A 78 11.14 -19.31 8.12
N TYR A 79 10.66 -20.39 8.72
CA TYR A 79 9.25 -20.72 8.76
C TYR A 79 8.45 -19.71 9.57
N PHE A 80 9.00 -19.24 10.71
CA PHE A 80 8.41 -18.14 11.46
C PHE A 80 8.28 -16.86 10.62
N GLU A 81 9.35 -16.47 9.91
CA GLU A 81 9.34 -15.31 9.02
C GLU A 81 8.27 -15.45 7.93
N ALA A 82 8.18 -16.63 7.29
CA ALA A 82 7.17 -16.89 6.27
C ALA A 82 5.73 -16.77 6.81
N MET A 83 5.45 -17.30 8.01
CA MET A 83 4.14 -17.15 8.65
C MET A 83 3.82 -15.69 8.98
N TRP A 84 4.80 -14.94 9.48
CA TRP A 84 4.63 -13.52 9.79
C TRP A 84 4.38 -12.68 8.53
N ILE A 85 5.13 -12.91 7.44
CA ILE A 85 4.90 -12.26 6.15
C ILE A 85 3.49 -12.55 5.65
N GLN A 86 3.05 -13.81 5.70
CA GLN A 86 1.69 -14.17 5.28
C GLN A 86 0.62 -13.46 6.13
N HIS A 87 0.83 -13.36 7.44
CA HIS A 87 -0.08 -12.64 8.33
C HIS A 87 -0.18 -11.14 7.98
N ILE A 88 0.96 -10.49 7.73
CA ILE A 88 0.98 -9.09 7.26
C ILE A 88 0.28 -8.96 5.91
N GLU A 89 0.53 -9.86 4.97
CA GLU A 89 -0.14 -9.79 3.67
C GLU A 89 -1.65 -9.90 3.83
N GLU A 90 -2.15 -10.81 4.65
CA GLU A 90 -3.59 -10.95 4.89
C GLU A 90 -4.18 -9.71 5.59
N GLU A 91 -3.48 -9.17 6.60
CA GLU A 91 -3.95 -8.02 7.39
C GLU A 91 -3.84 -6.69 6.62
N TYR A 92 -2.84 -6.50 5.76
CA TYR A 92 -2.58 -5.23 5.07
C TYR A 92 -2.94 -5.23 3.58
N ARG A 93 -3.45 -6.33 3.02
CA ARG A 93 -3.86 -6.43 1.60
C ARG A 93 -4.79 -5.32 1.14
N TRP A 94 -5.69 -4.86 2.01
CA TRP A 94 -6.60 -3.75 1.72
C TRP A 94 -5.96 -2.37 1.90
N MET A 95 -4.93 -2.26 2.75
CA MET A 95 -4.14 -1.03 2.93
C MET A 95 -3.21 -0.76 1.75
N VAL A 96 -2.70 -1.79 1.07
CA VAL A 96 -1.89 -1.62 -0.16
C VAL A 96 -2.69 -0.92 -1.28
N VAL A 97 -4.01 -1.15 -1.34
CA VAL A 97 -4.92 -0.45 -2.27
C VAL A 97 -5.05 1.04 -1.94
N LEU A 98 -4.87 1.41 -0.67
CA LEU A 98 -4.95 2.78 -0.16
C LEU A 98 -3.63 3.55 -0.24
N ASN A 99 -2.59 3.00 -0.87
CA ASN A 99 -1.40 3.80 -1.20
C ASN A 99 -1.82 5.03 -2.03
N LEU A 100 -1.27 6.20 -1.67
CA LEU A 100 -1.58 7.50 -2.29
C LEU A 100 -1.49 7.45 -3.83
N ASP A 101 -0.52 6.74 -4.38
CA ASP A 101 -0.36 6.57 -5.82
C ASP A 101 -1.53 5.78 -6.45
N ASN A 102 -1.96 4.69 -5.80
CA ASN A 102 -3.11 3.90 -6.27
C ASN A 102 -4.42 4.69 -6.17
N LEU A 103 -4.58 5.50 -5.12
CA LEU A 103 -5.75 6.38 -4.96
C LEU A 103 -5.88 7.39 -6.11
N ILE A 104 -4.76 7.95 -6.59
CA ILE A 104 -4.77 8.87 -7.74
C ILE A 104 -5.30 8.15 -8.98
N TRP A 105 -4.78 6.96 -9.30
CA TRP A 105 -5.22 6.19 -10.46
C TRP A 105 -6.67 5.74 -10.37
N ILE A 106 -7.10 5.25 -9.21
CA ILE A 106 -8.49 4.86 -8.97
C ILE A 106 -9.42 6.07 -9.11
N SER A 107 -9.02 7.23 -8.57
CA SER A 107 -9.81 8.47 -8.68
C SER A 107 -9.94 8.93 -10.14
N LEU A 108 -8.89 8.77 -10.95
CA LEU A 108 -8.90 9.14 -12.36
C LEU A 108 -9.92 8.29 -13.14
N VAL A 109 -9.91 6.97 -12.94
CA VAL A 109 -10.88 6.06 -13.54
C VAL A 109 -12.29 6.40 -13.09
N LEU A 110 -12.48 6.71 -11.81
CA LEU A 110 -13.77 7.04 -11.23
C LEU A 110 -14.34 8.36 -11.80
N VAL A 111 -13.49 9.38 -11.96
CA VAL A 111 -13.86 10.65 -12.63
C VAL A 111 -14.22 10.42 -14.09
N LEU A 112 -13.48 9.57 -14.81
CA LEU A 112 -13.80 9.18 -16.18
C LEU A 112 -15.17 8.50 -16.29
N LEU A 113 -15.43 7.52 -15.42
CA LEU A 113 -16.72 6.81 -15.37
C LEU A 113 -17.87 7.75 -15.02
N LEU A 114 -17.69 8.63 -14.03
CA LEU A 114 -18.70 9.63 -13.67
C LEU A 114 -18.96 10.61 -14.82
N GLY A 115 -17.91 11.12 -15.45
CA GLY A 115 -18.01 12.00 -16.62
C GLY A 115 -18.76 11.32 -17.76
N PHE A 116 -18.44 10.05 -18.04
CA PHE A 116 -19.13 9.26 -19.05
C PHE A 116 -20.61 9.02 -18.70
N ALA A 117 -20.91 8.66 -17.46
CA ALA A 117 -22.29 8.43 -16.99
C ALA A 117 -23.13 9.72 -17.07
N LEU A 118 -22.59 10.85 -16.59
CA LEU A 118 -23.25 12.15 -16.67
C LEU A 118 -23.43 12.62 -18.11
N SER A 119 -22.44 12.40 -18.97
CA SER A 119 -22.54 12.69 -20.40
C SER A 119 -23.64 11.85 -21.06
N ARG A 120 -23.70 10.55 -20.77
CA ARG A 120 -24.74 9.64 -21.26
C ARG A 120 -26.14 10.08 -20.81
N LEU A 121 -26.28 10.46 -19.54
CA LEU A 121 -27.55 10.96 -18.99
C LEU A 121 -27.99 12.28 -19.63
N ARG A 122 -27.06 13.23 -19.84
CA ARG A 122 -27.36 14.50 -20.51
C ARG A 122 -27.71 14.30 -21.98
N ASN A 123 -27.01 13.38 -22.67
CA ASN A 123 -27.26 13.13 -24.09
C ASN A 123 -28.66 12.51 -24.32
N ARG A 124 -29.09 11.61 -23.42
CA ARG A 124 -30.46 11.06 -23.45
C ARG A 124 -31.54 12.13 -23.24
N ARG A 125 -31.26 13.18 -22.45
CA ARG A 125 -32.19 14.30 -22.25
C ARG A 125 -32.28 15.23 -23.46
N LYS A 126 -31.19 15.38 -24.23
CA LYS A 126 -31.18 16.17 -25.47
C LYS A 126 -31.94 15.46 -26.58
N VAL A 127 -31.70 14.17 -26.79
CA VAL A 127 -32.40 13.38 -27.82
C VAL A 127 -33.91 13.38 -27.58
N ARG A 128 -34.36 13.15 -26.33
CA ARG A 128 -35.78 13.22 -25.95
C ARG A 128 -36.43 14.60 -26.09
N ARG A 129 -35.62 15.65 -26.22
CA ARG A 129 -36.12 17.00 -26.48
C ARG A 129 -36.29 17.21 -27.98
N TRP A 130 -35.30 16.80 -28.77
CA TRP A 130 -35.39 16.84 -30.24
C TRP A 130 -36.54 15.98 -30.77
N GLU A 131 -36.77 14.79 -30.20
CA GLU A 131 -37.91 13.93 -30.57
C GLU A 131 -39.27 14.63 -30.34
N ARG A 132 -39.39 15.42 -29.26
CA ARG A 132 -40.62 16.19 -28.98
C ARG A 132 -40.78 17.40 -29.90
N GLU A 133 -39.68 18.12 -30.16
CA GLU A 133 -39.68 19.26 -31.08
C GLU A 133 -40.03 18.83 -32.51
N GLU A 134 -39.59 17.63 -32.93
CA GLU A 134 -39.99 17.03 -34.21
C GLU A 134 -41.46 16.60 -34.22
N GLU A 135 -41.95 15.91 -33.18
CA GLU A 135 -43.37 15.53 -33.07
C GLU A 135 -44.30 16.75 -33.10
N ASP A 136 -43.96 17.81 -32.35
CA ASP A 136 -44.72 19.05 -32.30
C ASP A 136 -44.72 19.75 -33.68
N ALA A 137 -43.56 19.85 -34.35
CA ALA A 137 -43.45 20.46 -35.68
C ALA A 137 -44.21 19.67 -36.77
N PHE A 138 -44.18 18.33 -36.70
CA PHE A 138 -44.96 17.48 -37.60
C PHE A 138 -46.47 17.64 -37.39
N SER A 139 -46.92 17.76 -36.13
CA SER A 139 -48.35 17.99 -35.82
C SER A 139 -48.86 19.35 -36.30
N ASP A 140 -48.05 20.40 -36.16
CA ASP A 140 -48.39 21.77 -36.59
C ASP A 140 -48.48 21.86 -38.13
N THR A 141 -47.55 21.20 -38.83
CA THR A 141 -47.57 21.15 -40.31
C THR A 141 -48.77 20.35 -40.84
N SER A 142 -49.19 19.29 -40.15
CA SER A 142 -50.35 18.48 -40.56
C SER A 142 -51.70 19.18 -40.28
N GLY A 143 -51.76 20.10 -39.32
CA GLY A 143 -52.96 20.91 -39.03
C GLY A 143 -53.16 22.10 -39.98
N MET A 144 -52.16 22.49 -40.77
CA MET A 144 -52.29 23.55 -41.79
C MET A 144 -52.76 23.03 -43.17
N VAL A 145 -52.87 21.71 -43.34
CA VAL A 145 -53.20 21.06 -44.63
C VAL A 145 -54.67 20.59 -44.69
N GLU A 146 -55.42 20.70 -43.59
CA GLU A 146 -56.91 20.56 -43.57
C GLU A 146 -57.61 21.91 -43.73
#